data_AF-A0A534VAR6-F1
#
_entry.id   AF-A0A534VAR6-F1
#
_cell.length_a   1.000
_cell.length_b   1.000
_cell.length_c   1.000
_cell.angle_alpha   90.00
_cell.angle_beta   90.00
_cell.angle_gamma   90.00
#
_symmetry.space_group_name_H-M   'P 1'
#
loop_
_entity.id
_entity.type
_entity.pdbx_description
1 polymer ?
#
loop_
_entity_poly.entity_id
_entity_poly.type
_entity_poly.pdbx_seq_one_letter_code
_entity_poly.pdbx_strand_id
1 'polypeptide(L)'
;MSTFSILLLLVLLASSANAEPYPWDLVKDGKFNKAYKAALGPKAKDPWLTKLDGPSEEGKKVKVGGKEYLFVHSCKQHACDTHNLVLLYSTESGDVFGKISENKNATYIGKPPADVRTELDTLYIKEFHR
;
A
#
# COMPACT_ATOMS: atom_id res chain seq x y z
N MET A 1 22.65 8.36 -57.48
CA MET A 1 22.26 9.42 -56.53
C MET A 1 21.45 8.75 -55.43
N SER A 2 21.98 8.81 -54.21
CA SER A 2 21.66 7.92 -53.09
C SER A 2 20.21 7.99 -52.63
N THR A 3 19.64 6.80 -52.42
CA THR A 3 18.40 6.54 -51.71
C THR A 3 18.54 6.94 -50.24
N PHE A 4 17.72 7.89 -49.79
CA PHE A 4 17.56 8.24 -48.39
C PHE A 4 16.77 7.12 -47.68
N SER A 5 17.47 6.23 -46.99
CA SER A 5 16.86 5.25 -46.10
C SER A 5 16.30 5.94 -44.85
N ILE A 6 14.99 5.89 -44.75
CA ILE A 6 14.17 6.23 -43.57
C ILE A 6 14.55 5.26 -42.44
N LEU A 7 15.04 5.79 -41.31
CA LEU A 7 15.11 5.04 -40.05
C LEU A 7 14.14 5.66 -39.05
N LEU A 8 12.87 5.30 -39.18
CA LEU A 8 11.82 5.60 -38.20
C LEU A 8 11.96 4.60 -37.04
N LEU A 9 12.65 5.02 -35.98
CA LEU A 9 12.81 4.21 -34.76
C LEU A 9 11.49 4.25 -33.97
N LEU A 10 10.58 3.29 -34.22
CA LEU A 10 9.44 3.05 -33.33
C LEU A 10 9.96 2.40 -32.03
N VAL A 11 10.10 3.20 -30.97
CA VAL A 11 10.32 2.70 -29.63
C VAL A 11 9.00 2.10 -29.13
N LEU A 12 8.89 0.77 -29.17
CA LEU A 12 7.81 0.02 -28.55
C LEU A 12 7.92 0.15 -27.02
N LEU A 13 7.14 1.04 -26.43
CA LEU A 13 6.93 1.09 -24.98
C LEU A 13 6.13 -0.16 -24.56
N ALA A 14 6.83 -1.26 -24.29
CA ALA A 14 6.24 -2.42 -23.63
C ALA A 14 5.83 -2.02 -22.20
N SER A 15 4.57 -1.64 -22.01
CA SER A 15 4.00 -1.47 -20.67
C SER A 15 3.71 -2.86 -20.12
N SER A 16 4.62 -3.41 -19.33
CA SER A 16 4.34 -4.59 -18.52
C SER A 16 3.39 -4.18 -17.40
N ALA A 17 2.09 -4.44 -17.58
CA ALA A 17 1.12 -4.39 -16.48
C ALA A 17 1.42 -5.58 -15.56
N ASN A 18 2.39 -5.44 -14.67
CA ASN A 18 2.52 -6.35 -13.54
C ASN A 18 1.40 -6.03 -12.55
N ALA A 19 0.68 -7.06 -12.13
CA ALA A 19 -0.20 -6.97 -10.97
C ALA A 19 0.60 -6.42 -9.79
N GLU A 20 0.04 -5.43 -9.11
CA GLU A 20 0.65 -4.89 -7.90
C GLU A 20 0.60 -5.97 -6.80
N PRO A 21 1.56 -6.00 -5.87
CA PRO A 21 1.67 -7.09 -4.91
C PRO A 21 0.49 -7.11 -3.93
N TYR A 22 0.15 -8.31 -3.47
CA TYR A 22 -0.72 -8.47 -2.31
C TYR A 22 0.00 -8.06 -1.01
N PRO A 23 -0.73 -7.75 0.07
CA PRO A 23 -0.12 -7.40 1.35
C PRO A 23 0.84 -8.45 1.92
N TRP A 24 0.51 -9.74 1.77
CA TRP A 24 1.36 -10.84 2.23
C TRP A 24 2.63 -11.02 1.38
N ASP A 25 2.66 -10.45 0.17
CA ASP A 25 3.87 -10.41 -0.65
C ASP A 25 4.75 -9.22 -0.25
N LEU A 26 4.14 -8.08 0.11
CA LEU A 26 4.87 -6.92 0.62
C LEU A 26 5.64 -7.22 1.90
N VAL A 27 5.07 -7.98 2.86
CA VAL A 27 5.80 -8.33 4.10
C VAL A 27 7.02 -9.24 3.86
N LYS A 28 7.14 -9.85 2.67
CA LYS A 28 8.34 -10.59 2.26
C LYS A 28 9.43 -9.66 1.72
N ASP A 29 9.06 -8.47 1.22
CA ASP A 29 10.02 -7.43 0.84
C ASP A 29 10.72 -6.86 2.09
N GLY A 30 12.05 -6.92 2.09
CA GLY A 30 12.85 -6.52 3.25
C GLY A 30 12.74 -5.03 3.58
N LYS A 31 12.60 -4.16 2.56
CA LYS A 31 12.49 -2.70 2.74
C LYS A 31 11.14 -2.37 3.38
N PHE A 32 10.04 -2.87 2.80
CA PHE A 32 8.70 -2.70 3.33
C PHE A 32 8.58 -3.29 4.74
N ASN A 33 8.97 -4.55 4.95
CA ASN A 33 8.80 -5.23 6.24
C ASN A 33 9.50 -4.48 7.38
N LYS A 34 10.73 -4.00 7.15
CA LYS A 34 11.47 -3.19 8.11
C LYS A 34 10.75 -1.87 8.42
N ALA A 35 10.34 -1.13 7.39
CA ALA A 35 9.66 0.16 7.55
C ALA A 35 8.29 -0.01 8.23
N TYR A 36 7.52 -1.01 7.83
CA TYR A 36 6.19 -1.29 8.36
C TYR A 36 6.24 -1.72 9.83
N LYS A 37 7.16 -2.59 10.22
CA LYS A 37 7.36 -2.95 11.65
C LYS A 37 7.77 -1.75 12.49
N ALA A 38 8.62 -0.87 11.96
CA ALA A 38 8.97 0.38 12.65
C ALA A 38 7.74 1.29 12.81
N ALA A 39 6.90 1.41 11.77
CA ALA A 39 5.66 2.18 11.81
C ALA A 39 4.66 1.61 12.83
N LEU A 40 4.52 0.28 12.91
CA LEU A 40 3.65 -0.43 13.86
C LEU A 40 4.04 -0.17 15.33
N GLY A 41 5.33 -0.03 15.62
CA GLY A 41 5.83 0.13 16.98
C GLY A 41 5.34 -1.01 17.90
N PRO A 42 4.74 -0.72 19.07
CA PRO A 42 4.26 -1.76 19.99
C PRO A 42 3.21 -2.72 19.40
N LYS A 43 2.50 -2.33 18.33
CA LYS A 43 1.52 -3.18 17.64
C LYS A 43 2.18 -4.29 16.81
N ALA A 44 3.49 -4.24 16.59
CA ALA A 44 4.23 -5.32 15.91
C ALA A 44 4.22 -6.65 16.69
N LYS A 45 3.72 -6.68 17.93
CA LYS A 45 3.50 -7.91 18.70
C LYS A 45 2.29 -8.71 18.22
N ASP A 46 1.37 -8.09 17.49
CA ASP A 46 0.13 -8.73 17.04
C ASP A 46 0.36 -9.43 15.69
N PRO A 47 0.26 -10.77 15.60
CA PRO A 47 0.66 -11.51 14.40
C PRO A 47 -0.13 -11.14 13.14
N TRP A 48 -1.43 -10.85 13.29
CA TRP A 48 -2.28 -10.50 12.15
C TRP A 48 -1.85 -9.17 11.49
N LEU A 49 -1.28 -8.25 12.27
CA LEU A 49 -0.72 -7.00 11.76
C LEU A 49 0.62 -7.22 11.05
N THR A 50 1.45 -8.14 11.53
CA THR A 50 2.79 -8.37 10.94
C THR A 50 2.80 -9.30 9.74
N LYS A 51 1.81 -10.19 9.62
CA LYS A 51 1.70 -11.14 8.51
C LYS A 51 0.90 -10.62 7.33
N LEU A 52 -0.09 -9.74 7.57
CA LEU A 52 -1.02 -9.25 6.56
C LEU A 52 -1.63 -10.39 5.71
N ASP A 53 -1.94 -11.52 6.36
CA ASP A 53 -2.34 -12.79 5.74
C ASP A 53 -3.86 -13.04 5.76
N GLY A 54 -4.65 -12.00 6.07
CA GLY A 54 -6.09 -12.08 5.97
C GLY A 54 -6.64 -11.53 4.66
N PRO A 55 -7.97 -11.53 4.49
CA PRO A 55 -8.63 -11.13 3.25
C PRO A 55 -8.16 -9.76 2.73
N SER A 56 -7.82 -9.71 1.45
CA SER A 56 -7.34 -8.51 0.74
C SER A 56 -7.44 -8.70 -0.77
N GLU A 57 -7.38 -7.59 -1.49
CA GLU A 57 -7.08 -7.52 -2.92
C GLU A 57 -5.60 -7.18 -3.18
N GLU A 58 -5.22 -7.16 -4.46
CA GLU A 58 -3.94 -6.62 -4.93
C GLU A 58 -3.82 -5.13 -4.59
N GLY A 59 -2.59 -4.66 -4.40
CA GLY A 59 -2.32 -3.26 -4.16
C GLY A 59 -2.77 -2.35 -5.31
N LYS A 60 -2.94 -1.07 -5.01
CA LYS A 60 -3.35 -0.06 -6.01
C LYS A 60 -2.46 1.17 -5.88
N LYS A 61 -2.00 1.71 -7.00
CA LYS A 61 -1.27 3.00 -6.98
C LYS A 61 -2.26 4.14 -6.73
N VAL A 62 -1.91 5.01 -5.80
CA VAL A 62 -2.65 6.24 -5.49
C VAL A 62 -1.69 7.41 -5.39
N LYS A 63 -2.17 8.62 -5.63
CA LYS A 63 -1.37 9.85 -5.51
C LYS A 63 -1.93 10.72 -4.39
N VAL A 64 -1.07 11.12 -3.46
CA VAL A 64 -1.41 12.00 -2.33
C VAL A 64 -0.36 13.10 -2.24
N GLY A 65 -0.78 14.36 -2.28
CA GLY A 65 0.15 15.49 -2.20
C GLY A 65 1.23 15.47 -3.29
N GLY A 66 0.91 14.92 -4.48
CA GLY A 66 1.87 14.77 -5.59
C GLY A 66 2.84 13.59 -5.48
N LYS A 67 2.81 12.84 -4.37
CA LYS A 67 3.62 11.62 -4.18
C LYS A 67 2.80 10.38 -4.51
N GLU A 68 3.44 9.40 -5.15
CA GLU A 68 2.85 8.10 -5.41
C GLU A 68 3.02 7.16 -4.22
N TYR A 69 1.94 6.44 -3.89
CA TYR A 69 1.91 5.42 -2.86
C TYR A 69 1.27 4.16 -3.43
N LEU A 70 1.73 3.01 -2.94
CA LEU A 70 1.01 1.76 -3.02
C LEU A 70 0.03 1.69 -1.86
N PHE A 71 -1.26 1.72 -2.19
CA PHE A 71 -2.35 1.43 -1.27
C PHE A 71 -2.56 -0.07 -1.16
N VAL A 72 -2.62 -0.57 0.07
CA VAL A 72 -3.05 -1.93 0.38
C VAL A 72 -3.98 -1.91 1.59
N HIS A 73 -4.79 -2.95 1.72
CA HIS A 73 -5.65 -3.17 2.87
C HIS A 73 -5.47 -4.61 3.36
N SER A 74 -5.92 -4.90 4.57
CA SER A 74 -6.07 -6.27 5.04
C SER A 74 -7.00 -6.27 6.24
N CYS A 75 -7.49 -7.44 6.60
CA CYS A 75 -8.23 -7.62 7.83
C CYS A 75 -7.81 -8.88 8.56
N LYS A 76 -8.08 -8.92 9.86
CA LYS A 76 -7.81 -10.12 10.66
C LYS A 76 -8.74 -11.24 10.18
N GLN A 77 -8.17 -12.42 9.94
CA GLN A 77 -8.94 -13.61 9.57
C GLN A 77 -10.11 -13.84 10.54
N HIS A 78 -11.28 -14.11 9.98
CA HIS A 78 -12.55 -14.33 10.71
C HIS A 78 -13.05 -13.13 11.56
N ALA A 79 -12.44 -11.94 11.46
CA ALA A 79 -12.78 -10.77 12.25
C ALA A 79 -12.69 -9.47 11.43
N CYS A 80 -13.04 -9.53 10.15
CA CYS A 80 -12.86 -8.40 9.23
C CYS A 80 -13.78 -7.20 9.50
N ASP A 81 -14.90 -7.45 10.15
CA ASP A 81 -15.86 -6.46 10.63
C ASP A 81 -15.30 -5.60 11.78
N THR A 82 -14.36 -6.13 12.56
CA THR A 82 -13.87 -5.49 13.79
C THR A 82 -12.38 -5.18 13.77
N HIS A 83 -11.58 -5.88 12.99
CA HIS A 83 -10.12 -5.76 12.93
C HIS A 83 -9.65 -5.68 11.49
N ASN A 84 -9.37 -4.45 11.04
CA ASN A 84 -8.95 -4.19 9.69
C ASN A 84 -8.00 -3.00 9.62
N LEU A 85 -7.30 -2.87 8.51
CA LEU A 85 -6.31 -1.83 8.31
C LEU A 85 -6.22 -1.42 6.83
N VAL A 86 -5.79 -0.19 6.64
CA VAL A 86 -5.35 0.35 5.36
C VAL A 86 -3.93 0.92 5.50
N LEU A 87 -3.11 0.75 4.47
CA LEU A 87 -1.74 1.24 4.41
C LEU A 87 -1.50 2.04 3.13
N LEU A 88 -0.60 3.01 3.24
CA LEU A 88 0.04 3.69 2.13
C LEU A 88 1.55 3.50 2.25
N TYR A 89 2.15 2.89 1.24
CA TYR A 89 3.59 2.65 1.16
C TYR A 89 4.21 3.42 -0.01
N SER A 90 5.18 4.29 0.26
CA SER A 90 5.97 4.93 -0.79
C SER A 90 7.17 4.04 -1.13
N THR A 91 7.16 3.41 -2.31
CA THR A 91 8.27 2.57 -2.78
C THR A 91 9.56 3.38 -2.99
N GLU A 92 9.42 4.66 -3.34
CA GLU A 92 10.51 5.61 -3.49
C GLU A 92 11.20 5.88 -2.15
N SER A 93 10.49 6.51 -1.22
CA SER A 93 11.07 6.94 0.08
C SER A 93 11.21 5.81 1.10
N GLY A 94 10.40 4.75 0.98
CA GLY A 94 10.29 3.69 1.98
C GLY A 94 9.31 4.00 3.12
N ASP A 95 8.62 5.15 3.08
CA ASP A 95 7.66 5.53 4.12
C ASP A 95 6.43 4.63 4.11
N VAL A 96 6.01 4.18 5.30
CA VAL A 96 4.79 3.40 5.50
C VAL A 96 3.90 4.14 6.49
N PHE A 97 2.69 4.47 6.04
CA PHE A 97 1.65 5.07 6.85
C PHE A 97 0.43 4.16 6.87
N GLY A 98 -0.36 4.22 7.94
CA GLY A 98 -1.54 3.36 8.02
C GLY A 98 -2.55 3.80 9.03
N LYS A 99 -3.77 3.30 8.85
CA LYS A 99 -4.87 3.38 9.80
C LYS A 99 -5.28 1.96 10.15
N ILE A 100 -5.25 1.65 11.44
CA ILE A 100 -5.67 0.37 12.01
C ILE A 100 -6.99 0.63 12.76
N SER A 101 -8.00 -0.18 12.52
CA SER A 101 -9.26 -0.18 13.25
C SER A 101 -9.42 -1.48 14.01
N GLU A 102 -9.59 -1.38 15.33
CA GLU A 102 -9.78 -2.52 16.23
C GLU A 102 -10.96 -2.23 17.16
N ASN A 103 -12.05 -2.96 16.98
CA ASN A 103 -13.30 -2.78 17.73
C ASN A 103 -13.76 -1.31 17.75
N LYS A 104 -13.77 -0.67 16.58
CA LYS A 104 -14.11 0.75 16.36
C LYS A 104 -13.08 1.77 16.89
N ASN A 105 -11.98 1.33 17.49
CA ASN A 105 -10.88 2.22 17.86
C ASN A 105 -9.90 2.35 16.69
N ALA A 106 -9.74 3.57 16.18
CA ALA A 106 -8.81 3.87 15.10
C ALA A 106 -7.47 4.36 15.65
N THR A 107 -6.37 3.78 15.19
CA THR A 107 -5.00 4.23 15.47
C THR A 107 -4.25 4.46 14.17
N TYR A 108 -3.46 5.54 14.11
CA TYR A 108 -2.55 5.81 13.00
C TYR A 108 -1.15 5.32 13.29
N ILE A 109 -0.49 4.73 12.29
CA ILE A 109 0.90 4.26 12.35
C ILE A 109 1.78 5.05 11.37
N GLY A 110 3.07 5.14 11.65
CA GLY A 110 4.03 5.85 10.80
C GLY A 110 3.98 7.39 10.90
N LYS A 111 3.13 7.96 11.78
CA LYS A 111 2.96 9.42 11.96
C LYS A 111 2.64 10.14 10.64
N PRO A 112 1.50 9.82 9.99
CA PRO A 112 1.17 10.38 8.67
C PRO A 112 1.06 11.91 8.71
N PRO A 113 1.56 12.61 7.68
CA PRO A 113 1.23 14.03 7.48
C PRO A 113 -0.26 14.21 7.20
N ALA A 114 -0.75 15.45 7.32
CA ALA A 114 -2.20 15.73 7.35
C ALA A 114 -2.95 15.30 6.07
N ASP A 115 -2.32 15.47 4.90
CA ASP A 115 -2.84 15.04 3.61
C ASP A 115 -2.94 13.52 3.50
N VAL A 116 -1.88 12.80 3.88
CA VAL A 116 -1.84 11.33 3.93
C VAL A 116 -2.84 10.79 4.94
N ARG A 117 -3.00 11.43 6.10
CA ARG A 117 -4.01 11.04 7.09
C ARG A 117 -5.43 11.16 6.53
N THR A 118 -5.72 12.26 5.84
CA THR A 118 -7.03 12.49 5.19
C THR A 118 -7.31 11.45 4.11
N GLU A 119 -6.30 11.10 3.32
CA GLU A 119 -6.44 10.04 2.33
C GLU A 119 -6.67 8.66 2.98
N LEU A 120 -5.93 8.33 4.06
CA LEU A 120 -6.15 7.10 4.80
C LEU A 120 -7.58 6.98 5.35
N ASP A 121 -8.16 8.09 5.82
CA ASP A 121 -9.57 8.12 6.24
C ASP A 121 -10.53 7.82 5.08
N THR A 122 -10.27 8.41 3.91
CA THR A 122 -11.08 8.23 2.71
C THR A 122 -11.01 6.80 2.18
N LEU A 123 -9.80 6.26 2.06
CA LEU A 123 -9.55 4.88 1.61
C LEU A 123 -10.15 3.86 2.57
N TYR A 124 -10.04 4.10 3.87
CA TYR A 124 -10.65 3.25 4.89
C TYR A 124 -12.17 3.15 4.73
N ILE A 125 -12.86 4.28 4.53
CA ILE A 125 -14.32 4.30 4.36
C ILE A 125 -14.72 3.52 3.10
N LYS A 126 -13.99 3.75 2.00
CA LYS A 126 -14.25 3.08 0.71
C LYS A 126 -14.11 1.55 0.78
N GLU A 127 -13.17 1.09 1.58
CA GLU A 127 -12.84 -0.32 1.71
C GLU A 127 -13.75 -1.06 2.71
N PHE A 128 -13.96 -0.49 3.90
CA PHE A 128 -14.57 -1.22 5.02
C PHE A 128 -15.91 -0.67 5.53
N HIS A 129 -16.36 0.51 5.10
CA HIS A 129 -17.65 1.11 5.50
C HIS A 129 -18.65 1.22 4.33
N ARG A 130 -18.76 0.15 3.53
CA ARG A 130 -19.81 0.05 2.50
C ARG A 130 -21.16 -0.33 3.09
#